data_AF-A0A535AEG4-F1
#
_entry.id   AF-A0A535AEG4-F1
#
_cell.length_a   1.000
_cell.length_b   1.000
_cell.length_c   1.000
_cell.angle_alpha   90.00
_cell.angle_beta   90.00
_cell.angle_gamma   90.00
#
_symmetry.space_group_name_H-M   'P 1'
#
loop_
_entity.id
_entity.type
_entity.pdbx_description
1 polymer ?
#
loop_
_entity_poly.entity_id
_entity_poly.type
_entity_poly.pdbx_seq_one_letter_code
_entity_poly.pdbx_strand_id
1 'polypeptide(L)'
;GAQLGVLLPYSRTQESEADHIGLLLMARAGYDPRGALAFWQRMERAAGGAPPEFLSTHPSHGTREQQIQAWLPEAMRYYEASAHAGVEPLPAIAGAMARSTPRSDRAHEFFTCNRFRAGVSAPFLVLSFPNDAMG
;
A
#
# COMPACT_ATOMS: atom_id res chain seq x y z
N GLY A 1 -37.31 -3.49 -32.08
CA GLY A 1 -36.16 -4.33 -31.71
C GLY A 1 -34.85 -3.61 -31.93
N ALA A 2 -34.44 -2.76 -30.99
CA ALA A 2 -33.17 -2.03 -31.05
C ALA A 2 -32.69 -1.66 -29.62
N GLN A 3 -32.59 -2.64 -28.71
CA GLN A 3 -32.11 -2.42 -27.33
C GLN A 3 -30.89 -3.29 -26.98
N LEU A 4 -30.22 -3.87 -27.99
CA LEU A 4 -29.03 -4.71 -27.80
C LEU A 4 -27.70 -3.94 -27.92
N GLY A 5 -27.73 -2.65 -28.28
CA GLY A 5 -26.53 -1.90 -28.75
C GLY A 5 -25.97 -0.82 -27.83
N VAL A 6 -26.58 -0.55 -26.66
CA VAL A 6 -26.11 0.45 -25.66
C VAL A 6 -25.67 -0.24 -24.35
N LEU A 7 -25.76 -1.57 -24.29
CA LEU A 7 -25.96 -2.34 -23.04
C LEU A 7 -24.93 -3.44 -22.78
N LEU A 8 -23.75 -3.37 -23.40
CA LEU A 8 -22.60 -4.18 -22.99
C LEU A 8 -21.52 -3.24 -22.42
N PRO A 9 -21.71 -2.67 -21.21
CA PRO A 9 -20.60 -2.07 -20.48
C PRO A 9 -19.60 -3.21 -20.19
N TYR A 10 -18.63 -3.33 -21.10
CA TYR A 10 -17.67 -4.43 -21.20
C TYR A 10 -18.30 -5.83 -21.37
N SER A 11 -17.63 -6.72 -22.11
CA SER A 11 -18.10 -8.10 -22.20
C SER A 11 -17.87 -8.80 -20.85
N ARG A 12 -18.71 -9.77 -20.48
CA ARG A 12 -18.54 -10.54 -19.21
C ARG A 12 -17.14 -11.15 -19.08
N THR A 13 -16.56 -11.51 -20.23
CA THR A 13 -15.20 -12.03 -20.34
C THR A 13 -14.16 -10.97 -20.00
N GLN A 14 -14.34 -9.72 -20.42
CA GLN A 14 -13.41 -8.62 -20.12
C GLN A 14 -13.37 -8.29 -18.63
N GLU A 15 -14.53 -8.27 -17.96
CA GLU A 15 -14.60 -8.05 -16.51
C GLU A 15 -13.89 -9.18 -15.74
N SER A 16 -14.14 -10.43 -16.13
CA SER A 16 -13.48 -11.59 -15.51
C SER A 16 -11.96 -11.57 -15.73
N GLU A 17 -11.51 -11.23 -16.94
CA GLU A 17 -10.08 -11.11 -17.27
C GLU A 17 -9.43 -9.97 -16.48
N ALA A 18 -10.10 -8.83 -16.36
CA ALA A 18 -9.62 -7.69 -15.58
C ALA A 18 -9.46 -8.03 -14.10
N ASP A 19 -10.43 -8.75 -13.50
CA ASP A 19 -10.35 -9.22 -12.11
C ASP A 19 -9.17 -10.19 -11.90
N HIS A 20 -8.97 -11.13 -12.83
CA HIS A 20 -7.87 -12.09 -12.77
C HIS A 20 -6.52 -11.38 -12.85
N ILE A 21 -6.31 -10.54 -13.86
CA ILE A 21 -5.06 -9.78 -14.03
C ILE A 21 -4.84 -8.86 -12.84
N GLY A 22 -5.87 -8.17 -12.37
CA GLY A 22 -5.83 -7.32 -11.18
C GLY A 22 -5.34 -8.09 -9.95
N LEU A 23 -5.88 -9.29 -9.71
CA LEU A 23 -5.47 -10.15 -8.59
C LEU A 23 -3.98 -10.52 -8.66
N LEU A 24 -3.49 -10.87 -9.85
CA LEU A 24 -2.07 -11.18 -10.07
C LEU A 24 -1.17 -9.95 -9.90
N LEU A 25 -1.62 -8.78 -10.35
CA LEU A 25 -0.88 -7.52 -10.18
C LEU A 25 -0.78 -7.12 -8.72
N MET A 26 -1.86 -7.24 -7.95
CA MET A 26 -1.84 -7.00 -6.50
C MET A 26 -0.82 -7.92 -5.80
N ALA A 27 -0.85 -9.21 -6.12
CA ALA A 27 0.08 -10.19 -5.56
C ALA A 27 1.54 -9.83 -5.84
N ARG A 28 1.86 -9.48 -7.10
CA ARG A 28 3.21 -9.06 -7.52
C ARG A 28 3.65 -7.75 -6.87
N ALA A 29 2.71 -6.87 -6.59
CA ALA A 29 2.96 -5.61 -5.89
C ALA A 29 3.11 -5.79 -4.36
N GLY A 30 2.98 -7.02 -3.84
CA GLY A 30 3.13 -7.32 -2.42
C GLY A 30 1.84 -7.15 -1.60
N TYR A 31 0.70 -6.91 -2.23
CA TYR A 31 -0.59 -6.85 -1.54
C TYR A 31 -1.20 -8.24 -1.41
N ASP A 32 -1.77 -8.53 -0.24
CA ASP A 32 -2.40 -9.82 0.06
C ASP A 32 -3.64 -10.05 -0.84
N PRO A 33 -3.61 -11.03 -1.76
CA PRO A 33 -4.72 -11.30 -2.67
C PRO A 33 -6.02 -11.70 -1.96
N ARG A 34 -5.94 -12.21 -0.73
CA ARG A 34 -7.12 -12.58 0.09
C ARG A 34 -7.97 -11.35 0.42
N GLY A 35 -7.37 -10.16 0.42
CA GLY A 35 -8.09 -8.90 0.60
C GLY A 35 -9.13 -8.62 -0.48
N ALA A 36 -8.94 -9.15 -1.71
CA ALA A 36 -9.90 -9.01 -2.81
C ALA A 36 -11.28 -9.57 -2.42
N LEU A 37 -11.30 -10.74 -1.78
CA LEU A 37 -12.54 -11.40 -1.37
C LEU A 37 -13.34 -10.53 -0.40
N ALA A 38 -12.66 -10.00 0.61
CA ALA A 38 -13.27 -9.12 1.60
C ALA A 38 -13.78 -7.80 0.99
N PHE A 39 -13.05 -7.26 0.01
CA PHE A 39 -13.46 -6.06 -0.73
C PHE A 39 -14.76 -6.30 -1.52
N TRP A 40 -14.82 -7.37 -2.32
CA TRP A 40 -16.00 -7.69 -3.11
C TRP A 40 -17.22 -8.00 -2.24
N GLN A 41 -17.05 -8.76 -1.16
CA GLN A 41 -18.14 -9.02 -0.21
C GLN A 41 -18.69 -7.73 0.45
N ARG A 42 -17.84 -6.72 0.69
CA ARG A 42 -18.28 -5.42 1.22
C ARG A 42 -19.05 -4.63 0.16
N MET A 43 -18.59 -4.68 -1.08
CA MET A 43 -19.23 -3.98 -2.20
C MET A 43 -20.61 -4.56 -2.52
N GLU A 44 -20.75 -5.89 -2.52
CA GLU A 44 -22.05 -6.55 -2.70
C GLU A 44 -23.04 -6.20 -1.59
N ARG A 45 -22.58 -6.19 -0.33
CA ARG A 45 -23.40 -5.75 0.81
C ARG A 45 -23.82 -4.29 0.70
N ALA A 46 -22.94 -3.43 0.20
CA ALA A 46 -23.23 -2.01 0.00
C ALA A 46 -24.25 -1.75 -1.12
N ALA A 47 -24.46 -2.69 -2.03
CA ALA A 47 -25.39 -2.57 -3.16
C ALA A 47 -26.87 -2.80 -2.81
N GLY A 48 -27.23 -2.97 -1.53
CA GLY A 48 -28.55 -3.34 -1.00
C GLY A 48 -29.72 -2.34 -1.21
N GLY A 49 -29.80 -1.71 -2.38
CA GLY A 49 -30.91 -0.85 -2.81
C GLY A 49 -30.65 -0.10 -4.11
N ALA A 50 -29.37 0.21 -4.41
CA ALA A 50 -28.91 0.72 -5.69
C ALA A 50 -27.44 0.26 -5.90
N PRO A 51 -27.03 -0.09 -7.12
CA PRO A 51 -25.64 -0.40 -7.38
C PRO A 51 -24.78 0.84 -7.05
N PRO A 52 -23.67 0.69 -6.31
CA PRO A 52 -22.61 1.70 -6.26
C PRO A 52 -22.26 2.18 -7.67
N GLU A 53 -21.83 3.43 -7.81
CA GLU A 53 -21.46 4.00 -9.12
C GLU A 53 -20.47 3.10 -9.88
N PHE A 54 -19.53 2.48 -9.14
CA PHE A 54 -18.61 1.47 -9.67
C PHE A 54 -19.32 0.22 -10.25
N LEU A 55 -20.34 -0.32 -9.56
CA LEU A 55 -21.12 -1.46 -10.05
C LEU A 55 -22.09 -1.08 -11.19
N SER A 56 -22.30 0.22 -11.43
CA SER A 56 -23.09 0.71 -12.56
C SER A 56 -22.30 0.70 -13.86
N THR A 57 -20.98 0.92 -13.82
CA THR A 57 -20.09 0.83 -15.00
C THR A 57 -19.40 -0.53 -15.13
N HIS A 58 -19.23 -1.27 -14.03
CA HIS A 58 -18.63 -2.60 -13.97
C HIS A 58 -19.58 -3.58 -13.26
N PRO A 59 -20.57 -4.14 -13.98
CA PRO A 59 -21.57 -5.01 -13.36
C PRO A 59 -20.90 -6.26 -12.77
N SER A 60 -21.08 -6.47 -11.47
CA SER A 60 -20.66 -7.72 -10.83
C SER A 60 -21.54 -8.86 -11.29
N HIS A 61 -20.94 -9.93 -11.80
CA HIS A 61 -21.62 -11.19 -12.00
C HIS A 61 -21.56 -11.95 -10.67
N GLY A 62 -22.67 -12.51 -10.18
CA GLY A 62 -22.74 -13.24 -8.90
C GLY A 62 -21.81 -14.46 -8.77
N THR A 63 -20.94 -14.70 -9.76
CA THR A 63 -19.89 -15.71 -9.81
C THR A 63 -18.50 -15.14 -9.46
N ARG A 64 -18.36 -13.82 -9.25
CA ARG A 64 -17.06 -13.16 -9.05
C ARG A 64 -16.33 -13.66 -7.80
N GLU A 65 -17.05 -13.88 -6.70
CA GLU A 65 -16.49 -14.48 -5.49
C GLU A 65 -15.86 -15.86 -5.76
N GLN A 66 -16.58 -16.70 -6.53
CA GLN A 66 -16.12 -18.05 -6.88
C GLN A 66 -14.91 -18.02 -7.81
N GLN A 67 -14.89 -17.10 -8.78
CA GLN A 67 -13.75 -16.90 -9.67
C GLN A 67 -12.50 -16.47 -8.92
N ILE A 68 -12.62 -15.50 -8.01
CA ILE A 68 -11.52 -15.04 -7.17
C ILE A 68 -11.01 -16.18 -6.28
N GLN A 69 -11.89 -16.98 -5.68
CA GLN A 69 -11.50 -18.17 -4.91
C GLN A 69 -10.74 -19.19 -5.77
N ALA A 70 -11.12 -19.36 -7.04
CA ALA A 70 -10.43 -20.26 -7.97
C ALA A 70 -9.04 -19.75 -8.38
N TRP A 71 -8.85 -18.43 -8.51
CA TRP A 71 -7.56 -17.82 -8.90
C TRP A 71 -6.62 -17.54 -7.72
N LEU A 72 -7.16 -17.54 -6.50
CA LEU A 72 -6.40 -17.31 -5.27
C LEU A 72 -5.15 -18.17 -5.14
N PRO A 73 -5.18 -19.50 -5.40
CA PRO A 73 -3.98 -20.34 -5.35
C PRO A 73 -2.88 -19.88 -6.32
N GLU A 74 -3.24 -19.37 -7.50
CA GLU A 74 -2.28 -18.84 -8.46
C GLU A 74 -1.70 -17.50 -7.97
N ALA A 75 -2.56 -16.58 -7.55
CA ALA A 75 -2.14 -15.28 -7.05
C ALA A 75 -1.24 -15.40 -5.81
N MET A 76 -1.54 -16.35 -4.91
CA MET A 76 -0.72 -16.60 -3.73
C MET A 76 0.73 -16.97 -4.07
N ARG A 77 0.97 -17.71 -5.16
CA ARG A 77 2.34 -18.02 -5.61
C ARG A 77 3.14 -16.78 -5.98
N TYR A 78 2.49 -15.77 -6.56
CA TYR A 78 3.13 -14.49 -6.87
C TYR A 78 3.31 -13.62 -5.62
N TYR A 79 2.38 -13.69 -4.68
CA TYR A 79 2.46 -12.97 -3.41
C TYR A 79 3.60 -13.50 -2.53
N GLU A 80 3.71 -14.82 -2.39
CA GLU A 80 4.80 -15.46 -1.63
C GLU A 80 6.19 -15.18 -2.23
N ALA A 81 6.25 -14.95 -3.54
CA ALA A 81 7.49 -14.61 -4.25
C ALA A 81 7.80 -13.09 -4.23
N SER A 82 6.87 -12.24 -3.79
CA SER A 82 7.05 -10.78 -3.80
C SER A 82 7.51 -10.27 -2.43
N ALA A 83 8.11 -9.07 -2.41
CA ALA A 83 8.32 -8.36 -1.16
C ALA A 83 6.96 -7.89 -0.67
N HIS A 84 6.49 -8.46 0.44
CA HIS A 84 5.22 -8.09 1.04
C HIS A 84 5.15 -6.58 1.31
N ALA A 85 4.15 -5.92 0.72
CA ALA A 85 3.89 -4.52 0.97
C ALA A 85 3.48 -4.36 2.45
N GLY A 86 4.14 -3.44 3.15
CA GLY A 86 3.70 -3.05 4.48
C GLY A 86 2.31 -2.45 4.39
N VAL A 87 1.34 -3.04 5.08
CA VAL A 87 0.04 -2.40 5.29
C VAL A 87 0.25 -1.34 6.36
N GLU A 88 0.68 -0.15 5.96
CA GLU A 88 0.61 1.01 6.85
C GLU A 88 -0.85 1.15 7.30
N PRO A 89 -1.13 1.13 8.60
CA PRO A 89 -2.49 1.25 9.09
C PRO A 89 -3.08 2.55 8.56
N LEU A 90 -4.20 2.45 7.84
CA LEU A 90 -4.95 3.62 7.41
C LEU A 90 -5.14 4.53 8.63
N PRO A 91 -4.95 5.86 8.49
CA PRO A 91 -5.17 6.77 9.59
C PRO A 91 -6.58 6.53 10.11
N ALA A 92 -6.73 6.40 11.43
CA ALA A 92 -8.03 6.24 12.05
C ALA A 92 -8.92 7.38 11.55
N ILE A 93 -10.01 7.04 10.86
CA ILE A 93 -11.02 8.00 10.47
C ILE A 93 -11.48 8.71 11.74
N ALA A 94 -11.13 9.99 11.88
CA ALA A 94 -11.36 10.78 13.07
C ALA A 94 -12.85 11.07 13.22
N GLY A 95 -13.60 10.07 13.70
CA GLY A 95 -15.02 10.11 14.05
C GLY A 95 -15.36 9.28 15.28
N ALA A 96 -14.40 8.52 15.83
CA ALA A 96 -14.52 7.87 17.13
C ALA A 96 -13.74 8.67 18.18
N MET A 97 -14.41 9.69 18.74
CA MET A 97 -14.06 10.39 19.98
C MET A 97 -12.62 10.90 20.10
N ALA A 98 -12.45 12.16 19.71
CA ALA A 98 -11.36 13.00 20.19
C ALA A 98 -11.25 12.95 21.73
N ARG A 99 -10.12 12.45 22.22
CA ARG A 99 -9.51 12.96 23.46
C ARG A 99 -8.16 13.51 23.08
N SER A 100 -8.12 14.84 22.97
CA SER A 100 -6.92 15.65 22.80
C SER A 100 -5.94 15.40 23.95
N THR A 101 -4.84 14.70 23.67
CA THR A 101 -3.60 14.94 24.43
C THR A 101 -2.91 16.14 23.79
N PRO A 102 -2.56 17.20 24.54
CA PRO A 102 -1.81 18.31 23.96
C PRO A 102 -0.37 17.85 23.70
N ARG A 103 0.01 17.80 22.42
CA ARG A 103 1.42 17.66 22.01
C ARG A 103 2.04 19.06 22.04
N SER A 104 2.58 19.45 23.20
CA SER A 104 3.52 20.57 23.26
C SER A 104 4.86 20.12 22.68
N ASP A 105 5.33 20.92 21.73
CA ASP A 105 6.73 21.14 21.38
C ASP A 105 7.46 20.04 20.58
N ARG A 106 7.46 20.23 19.26
CA ARG A 106 8.69 20.43 18.46
C ARG A 106 8.28 20.68 17.01
N ALA A 107 8.28 21.95 16.64
CA ALA A 107 8.09 22.40 15.28
C ALA A 107 9.46 22.59 14.59
N HIS A 108 9.49 22.24 13.31
CA HIS A 108 10.46 22.62 12.28
C HIS A 108 11.87 22.01 12.30
N GLU A 109 12.06 20.96 11.49
CA GLU A 109 13.24 20.91 10.62
C GLU A 109 12.93 20.16 9.32
N PHE A 110 12.37 20.89 8.36
CA PHE A 110 12.32 20.51 6.96
C PHE A 110 13.64 20.91 6.30
N PHE A 111 14.30 19.94 5.66
CA PHE A 111 15.03 20.07 4.39
C PHE A 111 15.69 21.43 4.09
N THR A 112 16.99 21.56 4.34
CA THR A 112 17.87 22.33 3.44
C THR A 112 19.22 21.64 3.29
N CYS A 113 19.49 21.22 2.06
CA CYS A 113 20.82 20.88 1.56
C CYS A 113 21.57 22.20 1.34
N ASN A 114 22.66 22.47 2.08
CA ASN A 114 23.83 23.10 1.45
C ASN A 114 25.13 22.84 2.20
N ARG A 115 26.16 22.69 1.39
CA ARG A 115 27.53 22.30 1.67
C ARG A 115 28.42 23.56 1.70
N PHE A 116 29.45 23.48 2.55
CA PHE A 116 30.82 24.05 2.42
C PHE A 116 31.26 25.30 3.22
N ARG A 117 32.47 25.10 3.78
CA ARG A 117 33.55 26.04 4.21
C ARG A 117 33.42 26.63 5.64
N ALA A 118 34.43 26.67 6.52
CA ALA A 118 35.90 26.56 6.40
C ALA A 118 36.57 26.26 7.79
N GLY A 119 37.86 25.86 7.79
CA GLY A 119 38.81 26.01 8.91
C GLY A 119 39.02 24.77 9.79
N VAL A 120 39.96 23.86 9.51
CA VAL A 120 41.40 23.90 9.90
C VAL A 120 41.63 24.31 11.37
N SER A 121 41.89 23.33 12.24
CA SER A 121 43.13 23.21 13.04
C SER A 121 42.98 22.07 14.06
N ALA A 122 43.74 20.99 13.85
CA ALA A 122 43.93 19.93 14.82
C ALA A 122 44.92 20.38 15.92
N PRO A 123 44.70 20.06 17.21
CA PRO A 123 45.75 20.18 18.20
C PRO A 123 46.62 18.92 18.21
N PHE A 124 47.91 19.21 18.09
CA PHE A 124 49.09 18.35 18.14
C PHE A 124 49.12 17.53 19.45
N LEU A 125 49.08 16.20 19.35
CA LEU A 125 49.28 15.29 20.47
C LEU A 125 50.79 15.15 20.72
N VAL A 126 51.31 15.83 21.74
CA VAL A 126 52.69 15.73 22.19
C VAL A 126 52.89 14.38 22.88
N LEU A 127 53.66 13.49 22.24
CA LEU A 127 54.22 12.30 22.87
C LEU A 127 55.43 12.71 23.71
N SER A 128 55.29 12.68 25.04
CA SER A 128 56.41 12.79 25.97
C SER A 128 57.14 11.44 26.05
N PHE A 129 58.41 11.44 25.62
CA PHE A 129 59.37 10.38 25.91
C PHE A 129 59.88 10.50 27.35
N PRO A 130 59.93 9.43 28.16
CA PRO A 130 60.71 9.40 29.38
C PRO A 130 62.18 9.10 29.06
N ASN A 131 63.08 9.96 29.53
CA ASN A 131 64.50 9.66 29.67
C ASN A 131 64.78 9.26 31.12
N ASP A 132 65.78 8.40 31.31
CA ASP A 132 66.49 8.06 32.55
C ASP A 132 66.15 6.69 33.20
N ALA A 133 66.99 5.70 32.87
CA ALA A 133 67.71 4.82 33.80
C ALA A 133 68.76 4.03 32.98
N MET A 134 70.03 4.44 33.00
CA MET A 134 71.09 3.92 33.88
C MET A 134 71.43 2.43 33.62
N GLY A 135 72.62 2.20 33.05
CA GLY A 135 73.24 0.88 32.87
C GLY A 135 74.30 0.87 31.78
#